data_AF-A0A1D1V4B1-F1
#
_entry.id   AF-A0A1D1V4B1-F1
#
_cell.length_a   1.000
_cell.length_b   1.000
_cell.length_c   1.000
_cell.angle_alpha   90.00
_cell.angle_beta   90.00
_cell.angle_gamma   90.00
#
_symmetry.space_group_name_H-M   'P 1'
#
loop_
_entity.id
_entity.type
_entity.pdbx_description
1 polymer ?
#
loop_
_entity_poly.entity_id
_entity_poly.type
_entity_poly.pdbx_seq_one_letter_code
_entity_poly.pdbx_strand_id
1 'polypeptide(L)'
;MAERINPIISLFFSEFDNRAGPVITFEVPEGRFSSSGLFDQISSYIIPKPELMARQLTISSGPFKVVGYPIQIDNAKYARNALMFNVCFVFDECANVSPYEPIVKKLGEYLRTAEVEACLISTETSKITLPELMLRLLTDLNNLGRCSVELNKSSTLFLKVVPANRNKSAAVHDFDVPILASNFTSLAALEDLTTRQIVPLIDGVKNVHQISDEVDADPDLVKSCVQNMMLVRQLRPCQCLTIAVPNECHFFCFQLLQRL
;
A
#
# COMPACT_ATOMS: atom_id res chain seq x y z
N MET A 1 -11.50 -14.24 -2.53
CA MET A 1 -11.65 -13.37 -1.34
C MET A 1 -10.87 -12.08 -1.59
N ALA A 2 -11.50 -10.91 -1.48
CA ALA A 2 -10.76 -9.65 -1.48
C ALA A 2 -10.03 -9.55 -0.14
N GLU A 3 -8.68 -9.54 -0.16
CA GLU A 3 -7.91 -9.21 1.04
C GLU A 3 -8.37 -7.84 1.54
N ARG A 4 -9.05 -7.84 2.69
CA ARG A 4 -9.37 -6.61 3.39
C ARG A 4 -8.05 -5.97 3.81
N ILE A 5 -7.91 -4.69 3.51
CA ILE A 5 -6.83 -3.88 4.03
C ILE A 5 -6.95 -3.89 5.57
N ASN A 6 -5.85 -4.19 6.26
CA ASN A 6 -5.87 -4.27 7.72
C ASN A 6 -6.01 -2.87 8.32
N PRO A 7 -6.95 -2.66 9.27
CA PRO A 7 -7.12 -1.36 9.87
C PRO A 7 -5.90 -0.98 10.71
N ILE A 8 -5.56 0.29 10.69
CA ILE A 8 -4.56 0.88 11.58
C ILE A 8 -5.21 1.03 12.97
N ILE A 9 -4.57 0.51 14.01
CA ILE A 9 -5.07 0.52 15.39
C ILE A 9 -4.78 1.87 16.05
N SER A 10 -3.54 2.32 15.95
CA SER A 10 -3.08 3.60 16.45
C SER A 10 -1.92 4.12 15.61
N LEU A 11 -1.68 5.42 15.73
CA LEU A 11 -0.61 6.13 15.08
C LEU A 11 0.04 7.02 16.12
N PHE A 12 1.37 6.99 16.23
CA PHE A 12 2.09 7.80 17.19
C PHE A 12 3.29 8.51 16.55
N PHE A 13 3.62 9.66 17.10
CA PHE A 13 4.77 10.47 16.75
C PHE A 13 5.76 10.41 17.91
N SER A 14 6.99 10.00 17.59
CA SER A 14 8.08 9.92 18.55
C SER A 14 9.19 10.88 18.16
N GLU A 15 9.75 11.55 19.16
CA GLU A 15 10.87 12.48 19.03
C GLU A 15 11.99 12.06 19.98
N PHE A 16 13.23 12.35 19.60
CA PHE A 16 14.37 12.14 20.47
C PHE A 16 14.56 13.34 21.41
N ASP A 17 14.25 13.15 22.68
CA ASP A 17 14.56 14.10 23.75
C ASP A 17 16.03 13.95 24.19
N ASN A 18 16.69 15.07 24.46
CA ASN A 18 18.11 15.09 24.82
C ASN A 18 18.44 14.43 26.17
N ARG A 19 17.47 14.39 27.09
CA ARG A 19 17.62 13.85 28.46
C ARG A 19 16.95 12.49 28.59
N ALA A 20 15.75 12.33 28.05
CA ALA A 20 14.96 11.11 28.18
C ALA A 20 15.18 10.08 27.05
N GLY A 21 15.79 10.49 25.93
CA GLY A 21 15.96 9.63 24.76
C GLY A 21 14.69 9.60 23.89
N PRO A 22 14.37 8.49 23.21
CA PRO A 22 13.15 8.39 22.40
C PRO A 22 11.90 8.48 23.27
N VAL A 23 11.03 9.45 23.01
CA VAL A 23 9.75 9.63 23.74
C VAL A 23 8.61 9.69 22.73
N ILE A 24 7.42 9.18 23.10
CA ILE A 24 6.19 9.43 22.35
C ILE A 24 5.68 10.81 22.74
N THR A 25 5.62 11.72 21.77
CA THR A 25 5.10 13.08 22.01
C THR A 25 3.60 13.15 21.76
N PHE A 26 3.12 12.43 20.74
CA PHE A 26 1.70 12.37 20.38
C PHE A 26 1.30 10.96 20.02
N GLU A 27 0.09 10.58 20.41
CA GLU A 27 -0.49 9.27 20.11
C GLU A 27 -1.98 9.43 19.81
N VAL A 28 -2.44 8.75 18.75
CA VAL A 28 -3.84 8.78 18.34
C VAL A 28 -4.31 7.35 18.00
N PRO A 29 -5.34 6.82 18.67
CA PRO A 29 -5.98 7.33 19.89
C PRO A 29 -5.03 7.27 21.10
N GLU A 30 -5.15 8.22 22.02
CA GLU A 30 -4.25 8.35 23.17
C GLU A 30 -4.21 7.09 24.04
N GLY A 31 -3.00 6.69 24.46
CA GLY A 31 -2.77 5.65 25.46
C GLY A 31 -2.99 4.21 24.98
N ARG A 32 -3.26 3.97 23.69
CA ARG A 32 -3.56 2.62 23.20
C ARG A 32 -2.34 1.70 23.12
N PHE A 33 -1.21 2.26 22.73
CA PHE A 33 0.10 1.63 22.66
C PHE A 33 0.94 2.01 23.90
N SER A 34 0.91 3.27 24.33
CA SER A 34 1.73 3.74 25.47
C SER A 34 1.39 3.03 26.79
N SER A 35 0.12 2.67 27.04
CA SER A 35 -0.30 1.99 28.28
C SER A 35 0.16 0.54 28.39
N SER A 36 0.61 -0.07 27.29
CA SER A 36 1.02 -1.47 27.25
C SER A 36 2.41 -1.72 27.85
N GLY A 37 3.21 -0.67 28.07
CA GLY A 37 4.62 -0.80 28.49
C GLY A 37 5.55 -1.38 27.42
N LEU A 38 5.04 -1.63 26.21
CA LEU A 38 5.83 -2.20 25.10
C LEU A 38 6.76 -1.16 24.47
N PHE A 39 6.44 0.13 24.59
CA PHE A 39 7.27 1.21 24.04
C PHE A 39 8.69 1.17 24.60
N ASP A 40 8.86 0.97 25.91
CA ASP A 40 10.19 0.96 26.55
C ASP A 40 11.10 -0.12 25.97
N GLN A 41 10.53 -1.28 25.60
CA GLN A 41 11.26 -2.39 25.00
C GLN A 41 11.71 -2.11 23.56
N ILE A 42 10.91 -1.35 22.81
CA ILE A 42 11.17 -1.09 21.39
C ILE A 42 11.66 0.33 21.08
N SER A 43 11.74 1.21 22.08
CA SER A 43 12.12 2.63 21.95
C SER A 43 13.44 2.81 21.21
N SER A 44 14.43 1.95 21.49
CA SER A 44 15.74 1.91 20.84
C SER A 44 15.69 1.53 19.36
N TYR A 45 14.64 0.84 18.92
CA TYR A 45 14.39 0.51 17.52
C TYR A 45 13.51 1.55 16.83
N ILE A 46 12.64 2.27 17.55
CA ILE A 46 11.80 3.33 16.99
C ILE A 46 12.66 4.51 16.52
N ILE A 47 13.63 4.94 17.32
CA ILE A 47 14.64 5.92 16.91
C ILE A 47 16.00 5.22 17.01
N PRO A 48 16.42 4.51 15.94
CA PRO A 48 17.64 3.72 15.96
C PRO A 48 18.87 4.62 15.89
N LYS A 49 20.05 4.00 15.88
CA LYS A 49 21.30 4.73 15.64
C LYS A 49 21.35 5.31 14.22
N PRO A 50 22.17 6.37 13.99
CA PRO A 50 22.26 7.05 12.70
C PRO A 50 22.48 6.14 11.48
N GLU A 51 23.15 4.99 11.64
CA GLU A 51 23.42 4.06 10.53
C GLU A 51 22.14 3.38 9.98
N LEU A 52 21.04 3.42 10.73
CA LEU A 52 19.76 2.81 10.39
C LEU A 52 18.65 3.86 10.15
N MET A 53 18.99 5.16 10.16
CA MET A 53 18.05 6.24 9.84
C MET A 53 17.67 6.25 8.35
N ALA A 54 16.51 6.82 8.03
CA ALA A 54 15.95 6.86 6.67
C ALA A 54 15.79 5.46 6.04
N ARG A 55 15.61 4.44 6.88
CA ARG A 55 15.27 3.06 6.47
C ARG A 55 13.93 2.69 7.05
N GLN A 56 13.16 1.92 6.30
CA GLN A 56 11.87 1.46 6.76
C GLN A 56 12.04 0.40 7.85
N LEU A 57 11.28 0.56 8.93
CA LEU A 57 11.33 -0.34 10.07
C LEU A 57 9.98 -1.02 10.25
N THR A 58 10.02 -2.32 10.51
CA THR A 58 8.85 -3.11 10.91
C THR A 58 9.24 -3.96 12.09
N ILE A 59 8.62 -3.67 13.23
CA ILE A 59 8.92 -4.27 14.52
C ILE A 59 7.66 -5.02 14.95
N SER A 60 7.80 -6.31 15.27
CA SER A 60 6.71 -7.08 15.88
C SER A 60 7.01 -7.21 17.36
N SER A 61 6.15 -6.69 18.22
CA SER A 61 6.32 -6.70 19.68
C SER A 61 5.02 -7.11 20.34
N GLY A 62 5.00 -8.34 20.86
CA GLY A 62 3.81 -8.95 21.46
C GLY A 62 2.60 -8.91 20.50
N PRO A 63 1.44 -8.40 20.94
CA PRO A 63 0.22 -8.38 20.12
C PRO A 63 0.21 -7.28 19.06
N PHE A 64 1.28 -6.49 18.93
CA PHE A 64 1.32 -5.35 18.01
C PHE A 64 2.45 -5.47 16.99
N LYS A 65 2.16 -4.97 15.80
CA LYS A 65 3.15 -4.74 14.74
C LYS A 65 3.26 -3.26 14.46
N VAL A 66 4.45 -2.71 14.62
CA VAL A 66 4.75 -1.29 14.46
C VAL A 66 5.55 -1.08 13.19
N VAL A 67 5.10 -0.17 12.33
CA VAL A 67 5.79 0.23 11.10
C VAL A 67 6.17 1.68 11.21
N GLY A 68 7.45 2.00 11.03
CA GLY A 68 7.98 3.35 11.14
C GLY A 68 8.99 3.67 10.04
N TYR A 69 9.27 4.95 9.88
CA TYR A 69 10.34 5.45 9.03
C TYR A 69 11.05 6.59 9.78
N PRO A 70 12.09 6.26 10.57
CA PRO A 70 12.81 7.25 11.37
C PRO A 70 13.59 8.21 10.48
N ILE A 71 13.53 9.48 10.82
CA ILE A 71 14.12 10.58 10.08
C ILE A 71 15.08 11.33 10.97
N GLN A 72 16.22 11.65 10.39
CA GLN A 72 17.23 12.51 10.96
C GLN A 72 17.43 13.72 10.04
N ILE A 73 17.42 14.91 10.62
CA ILE A 73 17.71 16.18 9.93
C ILE A 73 18.90 16.82 10.62
N ASP A 74 20.05 16.81 9.97
CA ASP A 74 21.26 17.45 10.49
C ASP A 74 21.21 18.96 10.20
N ASN A 75 21.23 19.77 11.24
CA ASN A 75 21.30 21.23 11.15
C ASN A 75 21.75 21.83 12.49
N ALA A 76 22.66 22.81 12.42
CA ALA A 76 23.16 23.53 13.59
C ALA A 76 22.09 24.30 14.39
N LYS A 77 20.90 24.52 13.80
CA LYS A 77 19.76 25.13 14.49
C LYS A 77 19.19 24.25 15.62
N TYR A 78 19.52 22.96 15.64
CA TYR A 78 19.03 21.99 16.63
C TYR A 78 20.02 21.79 17.78
N ALA A 79 19.52 21.51 18.99
CA ALA A 79 20.32 21.39 20.21
C ALA A 79 21.44 20.32 20.15
N ARG A 80 21.35 19.34 19.24
CA ARG A 80 22.38 18.31 18.98
C ARG A 80 22.98 18.37 17.57
N ASN A 81 22.79 19.49 16.87
CA ASN A 81 23.02 19.60 15.43
C ASN A 81 22.19 18.61 14.58
N ALA A 82 21.22 17.91 15.19
CA ALA A 82 20.35 16.95 14.52
C ALA A 82 18.99 16.92 15.21
N LEU A 83 17.91 16.89 14.41
CA LEU A 83 16.55 16.59 14.85
C LEU A 83 16.22 15.16 14.43
N MET A 84 15.79 14.33 15.38
CA MET A 84 15.43 12.93 15.13
C MET A 84 13.97 12.70 15.54
N PHE A 85 13.17 12.21 14.61
CA PHE A 85 11.77 11.89 14.86
C PHE A 85 11.32 10.70 14.02
N ASN A 86 10.20 10.09 14.41
CA ASN A 86 9.60 8.99 13.68
C ASN A 86 8.08 9.04 13.80
N VAL A 87 7.38 8.77 12.69
CA VAL A 87 5.94 8.51 12.69
C VAL A 87 5.73 7.02 12.53
N CYS A 88 5.03 6.42 13.48
CA CYS A 88 4.80 4.98 13.53
C CYS A 88 3.32 4.65 13.43
N PHE A 89 3.03 3.62 12.64
CA PHE A 89 1.70 3.05 12.47
C PHE A 89 1.67 1.71 13.22
N VAL A 90 0.66 1.52 14.05
CA VAL A 90 0.48 0.33 14.87
C VAL A 90 -0.66 -0.50 14.32
N PHE A 91 -0.39 -1.78 14.16
CA PHE A 91 -1.30 -2.80 13.65
C PHE A 91 -1.37 -3.98 14.59
N ASP A 92 -2.32 -4.87 14.33
CA ASP A 92 -2.41 -6.17 14.98
C ASP A 92 -1.25 -7.09 14.56
N GLU A 93 -0.90 -8.06 15.39
CA GLU A 93 0.23 -8.99 15.18
C GLU A 93 0.15 -9.71 13.82
N CYS A 94 -1.05 -10.16 13.46
CA CYS A 94 -1.32 -10.91 12.22
C CYS A 94 -1.54 -10.02 10.99
N ALA A 95 -1.49 -8.69 11.13
CA ALA A 95 -1.75 -7.78 10.02
C ALA A 95 -0.63 -7.83 8.96
N ASN A 96 -1.02 -7.85 7.69
CA ASN A 96 -0.14 -7.57 6.56
C ASN A 96 0.05 -6.05 6.45
N VAL A 97 1.29 -5.62 6.69
CA VAL A 97 1.69 -4.20 6.73
C VAL A 97 2.37 -3.72 5.46
N SER A 98 2.76 -4.62 4.55
CA SER A 98 3.42 -4.31 3.28
C SER A 98 2.73 -3.18 2.46
N PRO A 99 1.38 -3.08 2.43
CA PRO A 99 0.70 -1.96 1.76
C PRO A 99 0.97 -0.56 2.35
N TYR A 100 1.31 -0.49 3.64
CA TYR A 100 1.49 0.76 4.39
C TYR A 100 2.92 1.25 4.40
N GLU A 101 3.87 0.37 4.16
CA GLU A 101 5.30 0.66 4.08
C GLU A 101 5.65 1.89 3.21
N PRO A 102 5.17 2.02 1.96
CA PRO A 102 5.46 3.20 1.14
C PRO A 102 4.78 4.46 1.65
N ILE A 103 3.65 4.30 2.36
CA ILE A 103 2.85 5.41 2.90
C ILE A 103 3.59 6.05 4.07
N VAL A 104 4.10 5.23 5.00
CA VAL A 104 4.86 5.70 6.16
C VAL A 104 6.13 6.41 5.69
N LYS A 105 6.85 5.84 4.71
CA LYS A 105 8.02 6.49 4.10
C LYS A 105 7.67 7.85 3.47
N LYS A 106 6.59 7.91 2.67
CA LYS A 106 6.15 9.14 2.00
C LYS A 106 5.73 10.21 3.01
N LEU A 107 5.01 9.82 4.07
CA LEU A 107 4.63 10.72 5.15
C LEU A 107 5.85 11.27 5.89
N GLY A 108 6.81 10.40 6.20
CA GLY A 108 8.07 10.81 6.82
C GLY A 108 8.81 11.85 5.98
N GLU A 109 9.13 11.53 4.71
CA GLU A 109 9.86 12.48 3.84
C GLU A 109 9.09 13.79 3.65
N TYR A 110 7.76 13.74 3.66
CA TYR A 110 6.95 14.95 3.60
C TYR A 110 7.09 15.82 4.86
N LEU A 111 7.05 15.20 6.05
CA LEU A 111 7.30 15.92 7.32
C LEU A 111 8.72 16.47 7.39
N ARG A 112 9.71 15.77 6.82
CA ARG A 112 11.07 16.27 6.69
C ARG A 112 11.12 17.56 5.86
N THR A 113 10.50 17.57 4.68
CA THR A 113 10.44 18.75 3.84
C THR A 113 9.69 19.90 4.53
N ALA A 114 8.54 19.59 5.16
CA ALA A 114 7.78 20.58 5.91
C ALA A 114 8.56 21.19 7.08
N GLU A 115 9.40 20.40 7.76
CA GLU A 115 10.28 20.89 8.82
C GLU A 115 11.43 21.76 8.30
N VAL A 116 12.00 21.43 7.14
CA VAL A 116 13.06 22.24 6.51
C VAL A 116 12.51 23.57 6.01
N GLU A 117 11.32 23.58 5.42
CA GLU A 117 10.70 24.78 4.82
C GLU A 117 9.99 25.67 5.85
N ALA A 118 9.28 25.08 6.80
CA ALA A 118 8.36 25.80 7.69
C ALA A 118 8.63 25.59 9.19
N CYS A 119 9.65 24.81 9.58
CA CYS A 119 9.96 24.49 10.98
C CYS A 119 8.74 23.95 11.76
N LEU A 120 7.95 23.08 11.13
CA LEU A 120 6.68 22.54 11.62
C LEU A 120 6.80 21.83 12.99
N ILE A 121 7.86 21.04 13.18
CA ILE A 121 8.10 20.21 14.37
C ILE A 121 8.85 21.01 15.44
N SER A 122 9.76 21.88 15.01
CA SER A 122 10.56 22.72 15.92
C SER A 122 9.76 23.82 16.61
N THR A 123 8.70 24.30 15.98
CA THR A 123 7.87 25.38 16.51
C THR A 123 6.67 24.81 17.25
N GLU A 124 6.52 25.12 18.54
CA GLU A 124 5.44 24.56 19.38
C GLU A 124 4.03 24.90 18.85
N THR A 125 3.84 26.08 18.24
CA THR A 125 2.53 26.52 17.73
C THR A 125 2.05 25.66 16.55
N SER A 126 2.93 25.31 15.62
CA SER A 126 2.62 24.42 14.50
C SER A 126 2.58 22.95 14.91
N LYS A 127 3.32 22.59 15.97
CA LYS A 127 3.33 21.23 16.51
C LYS A 127 1.96 20.78 17.02
N ILE A 128 1.13 21.71 17.49
CA ILE A 128 -0.26 21.44 17.92
C ILE A 128 -1.15 20.94 16.76
N THR A 129 -0.79 21.25 15.51
CA THR A 129 -1.53 20.78 14.32
C THR A 129 -1.23 19.32 13.98
N LEU A 130 -0.13 18.74 14.47
CA LEU A 130 0.27 17.36 14.16
C LEU A 130 -0.74 16.32 14.67
N PRO A 131 -1.23 16.36 15.93
CA PRO A 131 -2.27 15.44 16.41
C PRO A 131 -3.54 15.44 15.56
N GLU A 132 -4.00 16.62 15.12
CA GLU A 132 -5.18 16.75 14.28
C GLU A 132 -4.95 16.10 12.91
N LEU A 133 -3.78 16.34 12.30
CA LEU A 133 -3.37 15.66 11.07
C LEU A 133 -3.31 14.15 11.26
N MET A 134 -2.72 13.67 12.35
CA MET A 134 -2.58 12.25 12.66
C MET A 134 -3.94 11.56 12.82
N LEU A 135 -4.89 12.22 13.48
CA LEU A 135 -6.27 11.74 13.63
C LEU A 135 -6.99 11.66 12.27
N ARG A 136 -6.83 12.68 11.43
CA ARG A 136 -7.40 12.69 10.09
C ARG A 136 -6.80 11.60 9.22
N LEU A 137 -5.47 11.42 9.25
CA LEU A 137 -4.78 10.33 8.56
C LEU A 137 -5.31 8.97 8.98
N LEU A 138 -5.44 8.72 10.29
CA LEU A 138 -5.94 7.46 10.82
C LEU A 138 -7.37 7.18 10.33
N THR A 139 -8.23 8.19 10.41
CA THR A 139 -9.66 8.08 10.03
C THR A 139 -9.83 7.87 8.53
N ASP A 140 -9.17 8.68 7.71
CA ASP A 140 -9.30 8.64 6.25
C ASP A 140 -8.67 7.37 5.66
N LEU A 141 -7.51 6.93 6.17
CA LEU A 141 -6.88 5.69 5.70
C LEU A 141 -7.69 4.45 6.08
N ASN A 142 -8.32 4.42 7.26
CA ASN A 142 -9.17 3.31 7.68
C ASN A 142 -10.53 3.30 6.95
N ASN A 143 -11.13 4.45 6.69
CA ASN A 143 -12.47 4.53 6.07
C ASN A 143 -12.43 4.51 4.54
N LEU A 144 -11.50 5.25 3.93
CA LEU A 144 -11.45 5.48 2.48
C LEU A 144 -10.26 4.78 1.81
N GLY A 145 -9.24 4.34 2.56
CA GLY A 145 -8.00 3.81 2.02
C GLY A 145 -7.16 4.86 1.27
N ARG A 146 -7.52 6.14 1.40
CA ARG A 146 -6.83 7.29 0.81
C ARG A 146 -7.00 8.51 1.71
N CYS A 147 -5.99 9.37 1.76
CA CYS A 147 -6.05 10.61 2.51
C CYS A 147 -5.36 11.73 1.72
N SER A 148 -5.96 12.92 1.77
CA SER A 148 -5.39 14.15 1.22
C SER A 148 -5.37 15.19 2.35
N VAL A 149 -4.17 15.60 2.77
CA VAL A 149 -4.00 16.58 3.86
C VAL A 149 -3.18 17.75 3.34
N GLU A 150 -3.68 18.95 3.56
CA GLU A 150 -2.97 20.20 3.28
C GLU A 150 -2.30 20.66 4.57
N LEU A 151 -0.96 20.65 4.61
CA LEU A 151 -0.20 21.08 5.80
C LEU A 151 0.19 22.56 5.73
N ASN A 152 0.52 23.05 4.53
CA ASN A 152 0.90 24.44 4.28
C ASN A 152 0.13 24.97 3.07
N LYS A 153 0.13 26.30 2.90
CA LYS A 153 -0.52 27.00 1.76
C LYS A 153 -0.03 26.53 0.37
N SER A 154 1.12 25.88 0.30
CA SER A 154 1.78 25.45 -0.95
C SER A 154 2.02 23.94 -1.06
N SER A 155 1.67 23.15 -0.03
CA SER A 155 2.01 21.72 0.00
C SER A 155 0.80 20.88 0.42
N THR A 156 0.43 19.92 -0.44
CA THR A 156 -0.64 18.96 -0.19
C THR A 156 -0.09 17.53 -0.26
N LEU A 157 -0.36 16.75 0.78
CA LEU A 157 0.06 15.36 0.90
C LEU A 157 -1.05 14.42 0.43
N PHE A 158 -0.78 13.65 -0.61
CA PHE A 158 -1.67 12.60 -1.09
C PHE A 158 -1.14 11.22 -0.72
N LEU A 159 -1.92 10.47 0.06
CA LEU A 159 -1.65 9.10 0.47
C LEU A 159 -2.74 8.17 -0.06
N LYS A 160 -2.36 7.01 -0.60
CA LYS A 160 -3.28 5.96 -1.05
C LYS A 160 -2.71 4.60 -0.67
N VAL A 161 -3.51 3.79 0.00
CA VAL A 161 -3.16 2.41 0.30
C VAL A 161 -3.31 1.57 -0.97
N VAL A 162 -2.22 0.92 -1.36
CA VAL A 162 -2.19 0.04 -2.52
C VAL A 162 -1.95 -1.39 -2.02
N PRO A 163 -2.88 -2.33 -2.26
CA PRO A 163 -2.70 -3.72 -1.85
C PRO A 163 -1.41 -4.32 -2.43
N ALA A 164 -0.69 -5.07 -1.59
CA ALA A 164 0.62 -5.63 -1.91
C ALA A 164 0.60 -6.76 -2.96
N ASN A 165 -0.59 -7.24 -3.36
CA ASN A 165 -0.75 -8.39 -4.25
C ASN A 165 -0.35 -8.12 -5.72
N ARG A 166 0.50 -7.13 -6.00
CA ARG A 166 0.95 -6.82 -7.37
C ARG A 166 1.79 -7.93 -8.02
N ASN A 167 2.38 -8.83 -7.23
CA ASN A 167 3.44 -9.73 -7.71
C ASN A 167 3.10 -11.23 -7.71
N LYS A 168 1.85 -11.64 -7.50
CA LYS A 168 1.44 -13.06 -7.54
C LYS A 168 0.39 -13.37 -8.62
N SER A 169 0.44 -12.70 -9.77
CA SER A 169 -0.33 -13.17 -10.92
C SER A 169 0.33 -14.42 -11.47
N ALA A 170 -0.44 -15.50 -11.65
CA ALA A 170 0.06 -16.75 -12.21
C ALA A 170 0.75 -16.49 -13.57
N ALA A 171 1.81 -17.24 -13.86
CA ALA A 171 2.47 -17.16 -15.17
C ALA A 171 1.45 -17.54 -16.25
N VAL A 172 1.31 -16.67 -17.25
CA VAL A 172 0.44 -16.87 -18.42
C VAL A 172 1.26 -17.56 -19.49
N HIS A 173 0.74 -18.66 -20.03
CA HIS A 173 1.36 -19.42 -21.09
C HIS A 173 0.65 -19.15 -22.43
N ASP A 174 1.33 -19.44 -23.53
CA ASP A 174 0.82 -19.16 -24.89
C ASP A 174 -0.47 -19.93 -25.22
N PHE A 175 -0.68 -21.07 -24.55
CA PHE A 175 -1.85 -21.95 -24.71
C PHE A 175 -3.01 -21.62 -23.75
N ASP A 176 -2.83 -20.66 -22.83
CA ASP A 176 -3.89 -20.27 -21.92
C ASP A 176 -4.99 -19.51 -22.69
N VAL A 177 -6.24 -19.68 -22.25
CA VAL A 177 -7.41 -18.99 -22.83
C VAL A 177 -7.92 -17.97 -21.81
N PRO A 178 -7.78 -16.65 -22.07
CA PRO A 178 -8.29 -15.63 -21.18
C PRO A 178 -9.82 -15.62 -21.21
N ILE A 179 -10.45 -15.52 -20.03
CA ILE A 179 -11.90 -15.34 -19.91
C ILE A 179 -12.19 -14.06 -19.13
N LEU A 180 -13.05 -13.21 -19.70
CA LEU A 180 -13.53 -12.00 -19.07
C LEU A 180 -14.38 -12.35 -17.84
N ALA A 181 -13.90 -11.95 -16.67
CA ALA A 181 -14.59 -12.24 -15.41
C ALA A 181 -15.75 -11.27 -15.13
N SER A 182 -15.79 -10.15 -15.84
CA SER A 182 -16.77 -9.06 -15.66
C SER A 182 -17.18 -8.51 -17.02
N ASN A 183 -18.46 -8.12 -17.15
CA ASN A 183 -18.93 -7.41 -18.34
C ASN A 183 -18.21 -6.05 -18.43
N PHE A 184 -17.34 -5.90 -19.44
CA PHE A 184 -16.55 -4.70 -19.67
C PHE A 184 -17.45 -3.61 -20.28
N THR A 185 -18.28 -2.95 -19.48
CA THR A 185 -19.28 -1.99 -20.00
C THR A 185 -18.65 -0.69 -20.51
N SER A 186 -17.33 -0.49 -20.38
CA SER A 186 -16.66 0.72 -20.87
C SER A 186 -15.22 0.45 -21.33
N LEU A 187 -15.07 -0.10 -22.54
CA LEU A 187 -13.79 -0.12 -23.27
C LEU A 187 -13.14 1.28 -23.38
N ALA A 188 -13.93 2.35 -23.24
CA ALA A 188 -13.46 3.74 -23.21
C ALA A 188 -12.67 4.11 -21.95
N ALA A 189 -12.76 3.33 -20.86
CA ALA A 189 -12.01 3.55 -19.62
C ALA A 189 -10.64 2.84 -19.61
N LEU A 190 -10.31 2.11 -20.68
CA LEU A 190 -9.00 1.48 -20.84
C LEU A 190 -8.03 2.52 -21.38
N GLU A 191 -7.07 2.92 -20.53
CA GLU A 191 -6.08 3.95 -20.86
C GLU A 191 -4.97 3.44 -21.81
N ASP A 192 -4.77 2.11 -21.89
CA ASP A 192 -3.69 1.52 -22.68
C ASP A 192 -4.17 0.98 -24.04
N LEU A 193 -3.41 1.31 -25.10
CA LEU A 193 -3.69 0.92 -26.49
C LEU A 193 -3.65 -0.60 -26.66
N THR A 194 -2.70 -1.28 -26.03
CA THR A 194 -2.56 -2.74 -26.14
C THR A 194 -3.78 -3.44 -25.55
N THR A 195 -4.25 -2.97 -24.40
CA THR A 195 -5.43 -3.50 -23.72
C THR A 195 -6.69 -3.27 -24.55
N ARG A 196 -6.81 -2.10 -25.20
CA ARG A 196 -7.96 -1.78 -26.06
C ARG A 196 -8.05 -2.65 -27.31
N GLN A 197 -6.91 -3.11 -27.84
CA GLN A 197 -6.86 -4.02 -28.99
C GLN A 197 -7.09 -5.48 -28.58
N ILE A 198 -6.54 -5.89 -27.43
CA ILE A 198 -6.63 -7.28 -26.95
C ILE A 198 -8.02 -7.60 -26.39
N VAL A 199 -8.64 -6.72 -25.60
CA VAL A 199 -9.91 -6.99 -24.90
C VAL A 199 -11.07 -7.42 -25.84
N PRO A 200 -11.29 -6.79 -27.01
CA PRO A 200 -12.33 -7.22 -27.96
C PRO A 200 -12.13 -8.64 -28.50
N LEU A 201 -10.91 -9.16 -28.50
CA LEU A 201 -10.55 -10.48 -29.01
C LEU A 201 -10.66 -11.58 -27.94
N ILE A 202 -10.89 -11.21 -26.68
CA ILE A 202 -11.09 -12.16 -25.58
C ILE A 202 -12.53 -12.67 -25.61
N ASP A 203 -12.76 -13.72 -26.39
CA ASP A 203 -14.06 -14.40 -26.55
C ASP A 203 -14.22 -15.65 -25.67
N GLY A 204 -13.17 -16.03 -24.93
CA GLY A 204 -13.15 -17.25 -24.10
C GLY A 204 -12.87 -18.53 -24.89
N VAL A 205 -12.45 -18.43 -26.15
CA VAL A 205 -12.08 -19.55 -27.02
C VAL A 205 -10.65 -19.40 -27.53
N LYS A 206 -10.24 -18.19 -27.93
CA LYS A 206 -8.91 -17.93 -28.48
C LYS A 206 -7.82 -18.03 -27.41
N ASN A 207 -6.73 -18.71 -27.75
CA ASN A 207 -5.53 -18.75 -26.90
C ASN A 207 -4.68 -17.47 -27.05
N VAL A 208 -3.75 -17.26 -26.11
CA VAL A 208 -2.86 -16.07 -26.13
C VAL A 208 -2.09 -15.95 -27.44
N HIS A 209 -1.63 -17.06 -28.03
CA HIS A 209 -0.93 -17.06 -29.33
C HIS A 209 -1.81 -16.60 -30.50
N GLN A 210 -3.05 -17.06 -30.57
CA GLN A 210 -4.01 -16.68 -31.61
C GLN A 210 -4.36 -15.19 -31.50
N ILE A 211 -4.44 -14.68 -30.27
CA ILE A 211 -4.64 -13.26 -30.03
C ILE A 211 -3.41 -12.45 -30.45
N SER A 212 -2.19 -12.93 -30.21
CA SER A 212 -0.98 -12.23 -30.69
C SER A 212 -0.89 -12.18 -32.21
N ASP A 213 -1.26 -13.27 -32.90
CA ASP A 213 -1.27 -13.32 -34.37
C ASP A 213 -2.29 -12.34 -34.98
N GLU A 214 -3.47 -12.19 -34.34
CA GLU A 214 -4.53 -11.30 -34.83
C GLU A 214 -4.28 -9.82 -34.53
N VAL A 215 -3.60 -9.51 -33.42
CA VAL A 215 -3.19 -8.14 -33.07
C VAL A 215 -1.90 -7.73 -33.78
N ASP A 216 -1.18 -8.67 -34.41
CA ASP A 216 0.18 -8.48 -34.96
C ASP A 216 1.13 -7.88 -33.91
N ALA A 217 1.10 -8.47 -32.70
CA ALA A 217 1.90 -8.05 -31.56
C ALA A 217 2.75 -9.19 -31.02
N ASP A 218 3.88 -8.84 -30.39
CA ASP A 218 4.76 -9.82 -29.76
C ASP A 218 4.02 -10.64 -28.67
N PRO A 219 4.14 -11.98 -28.66
CA PRO A 219 3.42 -12.84 -27.71
C PRO A 219 3.80 -12.57 -26.25
N ASP A 220 5.03 -12.12 -25.97
CA ASP A 220 5.44 -11.75 -24.60
C ASP A 220 4.76 -10.45 -24.13
N LEU A 221 4.45 -9.53 -25.04
CA LEU A 221 3.66 -8.34 -24.76
C LEU A 221 2.21 -8.71 -24.41
N VAL A 222 1.60 -9.61 -25.20
CA VAL A 222 0.22 -10.07 -24.95
C VAL A 222 0.16 -10.85 -23.65
N LYS A 223 1.12 -11.74 -23.36
CA LYS A 223 1.23 -12.44 -22.06
C LYS A 223 1.31 -11.48 -20.89
N SER A 224 2.17 -10.46 -20.99
CA SER A 224 2.31 -9.42 -19.95
C SER A 224 1.02 -8.64 -19.76
N CYS A 225 0.33 -8.31 -20.86
CA CYS A 225 -0.94 -7.61 -20.85
C CYS A 225 -2.04 -8.44 -20.18
N VAL A 226 -2.19 -9.71 -20.55
CA VAL A 226 -3.13 -10.67 -19.93
C VAL A 226 -2.80 -10.87 -18.45
N GLN A 227 -1.52 -11.01 -18.09
CA GLN A 227 -1.07 -11.15 -16.70
C GLN A 227 -1.42 -9.92 -15.85
N ASN A 228 -1.28 -8.72 -16.43
CA ASN A 228 -1.68 -7.46 -15.79
C ASN A 228 -3.20 -7.35 -15.65
N MET A 229 -3.98 -7.77 -16.65
CA MET A 229 -5.45 -7.78 -16.55
C MET A 229 -5.97 -8.80 -15.53
N MET A 230 -5.31 -9.97 -15.41
CA MET A 230 -5.56 -10.93 -14.34
C MET A 230 -5.27 -10.33 -12.97
N LEU A 231 -4.20 -9.55 -12.84
CA LEU A 231 -3.84 -8.85 -11.61
C LEU A 231 -4.91 -7.83 -11.17
N VAL A 232 -5.49 -7.09 -12.11
CA VAL A 232 -6.58 -6.13 -11.84
C VAL A 232 -7.93 -6.84 -11.60
N ARG A 233 -7.95 -8.18 -11.55
CA ARG A 233 -9.13 -9.05 -11.41
C ARG A 233 -10.14 -8.93 -12.54
N GLN A 234 -9.71 -8.47 -13.70
CA GLN A 234 -10.56 -8.35 -14.88
C GLN A 234 -10.65 -9.67 -15.66
N LEU A 235 -9.63 -10.53 -15.55
CA LEU A 235 -9.56 -11.85 -16.18
C LEU A 235 -9.43 -12.98 -15.14
N ARG A 236 -9.99 -14.15 -15.45
CA ARG A 236 -9.69 -15.42 -14.75
C ARG A 236 -9.05 -16.39 -15.74
N PRO A 237 -7.91 -17.01 -15.39
CA PRO A 237 -7.34 -18.07 -16.21
C PRO A 237 -8.15 -19.35 -16.02
N CYS A 238 -8.58 -19.97 -17.13
CA CYS A 238 -9.13 -21.32 -17.12
C CYS A 238 -8.05 -22.30 -17.55
N GLN A 239 -7.62 -23.19 -16.66
CA GLN A 239 -6.59 -24.21 -16.92
C GLN A 239 -7.14 -25.55 -17.41
N CYS A 240 -8.39 -25.62 -17.90
CA CYS A 240 -9.00 -26.87 -18.32
C CYS A 240 -9.06 -26.95 -19.85
N LEU A 241 -8.62 -28.09 -20.41
CA LEU A 241 -8.86 -28.50 -21.80
C LEU A 241 -10.34 -28.24 -22.16
N THR A 242 -10.59 -27.26 -23.03
CA THR A 242 -11.92 -26.96 -23.53
C THR A 242 -12.37 -28.06 -24.50
N ILE A 243 -13.16 -29.03 -24.03
CA ILE A 243 -14.07 -29.76 -24.93
C ILE A 243 -15.26 -28.82 -25.14
N ALA A 244 -15.24 -28.07 -26.23
CA ALA A 244 -16.37 -27.23 -26.64
C ALA A 244 -17.52 -28.15 -27.11
N VAL A 245 -18.64 -28.15 -26.39
CA VAL A 245 -19.90 -28.68 -26.93
C VAL A 245 -20.65 -27.50 -27.56
N PRO A 246 -20.93 -27.53 -28.87
CA PRO A 246 -21.62 -26.44 -29.53
C PRO A 246 -23.11 -26.49 -29.15
N ASN A 247 -23.62 -25.37 -28.63
CA ASN A 247 -25.04 -24.98 -28.49
C ASN A 247 -25.66 -24.81 -27.10
N GLU A 248 -24.89 -24.71 -26.01
CA GLU A 248 -25.47 -24.17 -24.77
C GLU A 248 -24.59 -23.08 -24.14
N CYS A 249 -25.16 -21.88 -23.99
CA CYS A 249 -24.61 -20.75 -23.24
C CYS A 249 -24.65 -21.00 -21.72
N HIS A 250 -24.17 -22.16 -21.28
CA HIS A 250 -23.97 -22.49 -19.88
C HIS A 250 -22.53 -22.96 -19.69
N PHE A 251 -21.66 -22.03 -19.32
CA PHE A 251 -20.33 -22.36 -18.82
C PHE A 251 -20.47 -23.02 -17.44
N PHE A 252 -20.62 -24.34 -17.42
CA PHE A 252 -20.50 -25.13 -16.21
C PHE A 252 -19.02 -25.25 -15.84
N CYS A 253 -18.58 -24.42 -14.92
CA CYS A 253 -17.32 -24.61 -14.21
C CYS A 253 -17.48 -25.80 -13.25
N PHE A 254 -17.08 -27.00 -13.67
CA PHE A 254 -17.25 -28.26 -12.93
C PHE A 254 -16.50 -28.33 -11.58
N GLN A 255 -15.71 -27.32 -11.22
CA GLN A 255 -15.06 -27.25 -9.88
C GLN A 255 -15.90 -26.52 -8.82
N LEU A 256 -17.05 -25.93 -9.17
CA LEU A 256 -17.90 -25.18 -8.22
C LEU A 256 -19.03 -26.00 -7.57
N LEU A 257 -19.13 -27.31 -7.84
CA LEU A 257 -20.16 -28.18 -7.25
C LEU A 257 -19.69 -29.00 -6.02
N GLN A 258 -18.47 -28.80 -5.50
CA GLN A 258 -17.99 -29.51 -4.30
C GLN A 258 -17.82 -28.66 -3.04
N ARG A 259 -18.26 -27.39 -3.02
CA ARG A 259 -18.30 -26.58 -1.78
C ARG A 259 -19.55 -25.69 -1.71
N LEU A 260 -20.72 -26.33 -1.77
CA LEU A 260 -21.90 -25.89 -1.01
C LEU A 260 -21.78 -26.43 0.41
#